data_AF-A0A9P4JXE9-F1
#
_entry.id   AF-A0A9P4JXE9-F1
#
_cell.length_a   1.000
_cell.length_b   1.000
_cell.length_c   1.000
_cell.angle_alpha   90.00
_cell.angle_beta   90.00
_cell.angle_gamma   90.00
#
_symmetry.space_group_name_H-M   'P 1'
#
loop_
_entity.id
_entity.type
_entity.pdbx_description
1 polymer ?
#
loop_
_entity_poly.entity_id
_entity_poly.type
_entity_poly.pdbx_seq_one_letter_code
_entity_poly.pdbx_strand_id
1 'polypeptide(L)'
;MTAVVPLARTIMVSSPKESHRVLEGIFAINKPQWQSSAGVLRNLQNYFQDSRLFAPWLTSTRRSMILSSSKEKHIRNLKVKLGHGGTLDPLATGVLIVGVGKGTKCLQRFLECTKSYECVVLFGAATDSYDAVGKVVSRAPYQHVTKEIVEKALEGFKGKIMQKPSVFSALKVDGKKMYEYAREGGDIPEVQARPVEVHELELVEWLEPGAHEYTWPKEEAEGIEKVGAEKLMGVRKTREGVEDGEEVRGVKRSREEQEEMDNLITDAGSYPKKIKTADEPEMTGALPVEDAQQTIESSEKPLEQLAEAPADSGSNLQPPAARLRMTVTSGFYVRSLCHDLGLAVNSLGLMSSLIRTRQGDYSLGHNVLEYSDLVKSPEEWETKVQKYLEEFMEKEGWEAEEVEDEEEWQANRKERLEDRKENDRYTSYRGGRNEGGRWRSKKGSKRNFYSKDMRGRND
;
A
#
# COMPACT_ATOMS: atom_id res chain seq x y z
N MET A 1 -35.71 -33.52 -33.14
CA MET A 1 -34.93 -34.48 -32.34
C MET A 1 -33.46 -34.18 -32.54
N THR A 2 -32.92 -33.29 -31.69
CA THR A 2 -31.52 -32.86 -31.71
C THR A 2 -30.80 -33.61 -30.60
N ALA A 3 -29.90 -34.51 -30.97
CA ALA A 3 -29.10 -35.27 -30.02
C ALA A 3 -27.94 -34.41 -29.51
N VAL A 4 -27.89 -34.21 -28.20
CA VAL A 4 -26.81 -33.54 -27.47
C VAL A 4 -25.69 -34.56 -27.26
N VAL A 5 -24.51 -34.30 -27.82
CA VAL A 5 -23.29 -35.08 -27.55
C VAL A 5 -22.61 -34.46 -26.32
N PRO A 6 -22.36 -35.20 -25.22
CA PRO A 6 -21.67 -34.64 -24.07
C PRO A 6 -20.16 -34.62 -24.32
N LEU A 7 -19.52 -33.47 -24.09
CA LEU A 7 -18.07 -33.36 -24.01
C LEU A 7 -17.56 -34.24 -22.86
N ALA A 8 -16.88 -35.33 -23.21
CA ALA A 8 -16.17 -36.17 -22.25
C ALA A 8 -15.02 -35.37 -21.61
N ARG A 9 -15.01 -35.29 -20.28
CA ARG A 9 -13.85 -34.87 -19.51
C ARG A 9 -12.75 -35.91 -19.70
N THR A 10 -11.72 -35.58 -20.47
CA THR A 10 -10.49 -36.37 -20.52
C THR A 10 -9.77 -36.23 -19.18
N ILE A 11 -9.94 -37.24 -18.32
CA ILE A 11 -9.09 -37.44 -17.15
C ILE A 11 -7.76 -37.94 -17.70
N MET A 12 -6.79 -37.04 -17.85
CA MET A 12 -5.40 -37.42 -18.09
C MET A 12 -4.85 -38.05 -16.81
N VAL A 13 -4.67 -39.35 -16.85
CA VAL A 13 -3.92 -40.12 -15.84
C VAL A 13 -2.45 -39.72 -15.97
N SER A 14 -1.96 -38.89 -15.04
CA SER A 14 -0.53 -38.61 -14.87
C SER A 14 0.01 -39.41 -13.66
N SER A 15 1.23 -39.93 -13.80
CA SER A 15 1.93 -40.85 -12.89
C SER A 15 1.78 -40.52 -11.39
N PRO A 16 1.59 -41.54 -10.52
CA PRO A 16 1.34 -41.35 -9.10
C PRO A 16 2.65 -41.41 -8.31
N LYS A 17 3.11 -40.28 -7.73
CA LYS A 17 3.84 -40.20 -6.43
C LYS A 17 4.45 -38.83 -6.06
N GLU A 18 4.55 -37.85 -6.95
CA GLU A 18 5.28 -36.60 -6.61
C GLU A 18 4.45 -35.49 -5.93
N SER A 19 3.11 -35.54 -5.94
CA SER A 19 2.27 -34.39 -5.54
C SER A 19 1.52 -34.58 -4.21
N HIS A 20 2.18 -35.04 -3.14
CA HIS A 20 1.56 -35.15 -1.80
C HIS A 20 2.13 -34.16 -0.78
N ARG A 21 3.20 -33.43 -1.12
CA ARG A 21 3.89 -32.56 -0.16
C ARG A 21 3.25 -31.18 -0.09
N VAL A 22 2.99 -30.70 1.11
CA VAL A 22 2.52 -29.34 1.36
C VAL A 22 3.73 -28.39 1.37
N LEU A 23 3.78 -27.51 0.38
CA LEU A 23 4.82 -26.48 0.30
C LEU A 23 4.33 -25.16 0.91
N GLU A 24 5.16 -24.58 1.77
CA GLU A 24 4.91 -23.31 2.45
C GLU A 24 6.21 -22.54 2.57
N GLY A 25 6.18 -21.21 2.42
CA GLY A 25 7.42 -20.44 2.45
C GLY A 25 7.28 -19.04 1.91
N ILE A 26 8.41 -18.48 1.48
CA ILE A 26 8.51 -17.16 0.89
C ILE A 26 9.04 -17.29 -0.52
N PHE A 27 8.48 -16.51 -1.44
CA PHE A 27 9.09 -16.24 -2.73
C PHE A 27 8.88 -14.76 -3.08
N ALA A 28 9.47 -14.29 -4.17
CA ALA A 28 9.27 -12.95 -4.67
C ALA A 28 8.65 -12.95 -6.08
N ILE A 29 7.81 -11.96 -6.37
CA ILE A 29 7.23 -11.74 -7.69
C ILE A 29 7.52 -10.33 -8.19
N ASN A 30 7.81 -10.17 -9.48
CA ASN A 30 7.92 -8.88 -10.12
C ASN A 30 6.51 -8.33 -10.33
N LYS A 31 6.08 -7.44 -9.44
CA LYS A 31 4.76 -6.82 -9.49
C LYS A 31 4.62 -6.00 -10.79
N PRO A 32 3.53 -6.20 -11.56
CA PRO A 32 3.25 -5.39 -12.74
C PRO A 32 2.76 -4.00 -12.34
N GLN A 33 2.86 -3.07 -13.29
CA GLN A 33 2.38 -1.71 -13.11
C GLN A 33 0.85 -1.69 -12.94
N TRP A 34 0.35 -0.67 -12.25
CA TRP A 34 -1.08 -0.36 -12.05
C TRP A 34 -1.89 -1.34 -11.19
N GLN A 35 -1.32 -2.48 -10.80
CA GLN A 35 -1.95 -3.36 -9.82
C GLN A 35 -1.60 -2.94 -8.39
N SER A 36 -2.52 -3.04 -7.43
CA SER A 36 -2.13 -2.92 -6.02
C SER A 36 -1.43 -4.19 -5.54
N SER A 37 -0.57 -4.09 -4.51
CA SER A 37 0.09 -5.26 -3.91
C SER A 37 -0.92 -6.33 -3.45
N ALA A 38 -2.05 -5.91 -2.86
CA ALA A 38 -3.14 -6.81 -2.50
C ALA A 38 -3.88 -7.39 -3.72
N GLY A 39 -3.98 -6.62 -4.82
CA GLY A 39 -4.50 -7.10 -6.10
C GLY A 39 -3.68 -8.24 -6.67
N VAL A 40 -2.35 -8.12 -6.65
CA VAL A 40 -1.43 -9.19 -7.08
C VAL A 40 -1.65 -10.46 -6.27
N LEU A 41 -1.78 -10.36 -4.94
CA LEU A 41 -2.08 -11.53 -4.11
C LEU A 41 -3.42 -12.19 -4.46
N ARG A 42 -4.47 -11.40 -4.72
CA ARG A 42 -5.77 -11.96 -5.14
C ARG A 42 -5.67 -12.69 -6.47
N ASN A 43 -4.89 -12.16 -7.42
CA ASN A 43 -4.67 -12.80 -8.71
C ASN A 43 -3.89 -14.11 -8.52
N LEU A 44 -2.82 -14.11 -7.71
CA LEU A 44 -2.08 -15.32 -7.34
C LEU A 44 -2.97 -16.37 -6.69
N GLN A 45 -3.87 -15.97 -5.79
CA GLN A 45 -4.82 -16.91 -5.18
C GLN A 45 -5.68 -17.62 -6.22
N ASN A 46 -6.07 -16.96 -7.32
CA ASN A 46 -6.85 -17.61 -8.36
C ASN A 46 -5.99 -18.63 -9.13
N TYR A 47 -4.76 -18.28 -9.52
CA TYR A 47 -3.84 -19.25 -10.14
C TYR A 47 -3.54 -20.44 -9.24
N PHE A 48 -3.35 -20.21 -7.94
CA PHE A 48 -3.03 -21.26 -6.97
C PHE A 48 -4.23 -22.16 -6.66
N GLN A 49 -5.47 -21.72 -6.91
CA GLN A 49 -6.65 -22.54 -6.71
C GLN A 49 -6.74 -23.70 -7.70
N ASP A 50 -6.27 -23.48 -8.93
CA ASP A 50 -6.33 -24.47 -10.02
C ASP A 50 -5.00 -25.23 -10.22
N SER A 51 -4.00 -24.91 -9.39
CA SER A 51 -2.64 -25.42 -9.48
C SER A 51 -2.48 -26.81 -8.85
N ARG A 52 -1.69 -27.67 -9.51
CA ARG A 52 -1.32 -28.99 -8.95
C ARG A 52 -0.39 -28.85 -7.77
N LEU A 53 0.51 -27.86 -7.81
CA LEU A 53 1.48 -27.58 -6.74
C LEU A 53 0.80 -27.29 -5.39
N PHE A 54 -0.32 -26.57 -5.40
CA PHE A 54 -1.03 -26.15 -4.19
C PHE A 54 -2.24 -27.02 -3.84
N ALA A 55 -2.57 -28.02 -4.65
CA ALA A 55 -3.64 -28.97 -4.36
C ALA A 55 -3.44 -29.73 -3.01
N PRO A 56 -2.22 -30.16 -2.64
CA PRO A 56 -1.96 -30.75 -1.32
C PRO A 56 -2.22 -29.76 -0.18
N TRP A 57 -1.79 -28.49 -0.34
CA TRP A 57 -2.00 -27.44 0.65
C TRP A 57 -3.49 -27.20 0.92
N LEU A 58 -4.30 -27.11 -0.15
CA LEU A 58 -5.74 -26.93 -0.07
C LEU A 58 -6.42 -28.13 0.61
N THR A 59 -5.95 -29.34 0.30
CA THR A 59 -6.49 -30.58 0.87
C THR A 59 -6.19 -30.70 2.35
N SER A 60 -4.94 -30.54 2.77
CA SER A 60 -4.55 -30.54 4.20
C SER A 60 -5.32 -29.47 4.98
N THR A 61 -5.37 -28.24 4.46
CA THR A 61 -6.06 -27.14 5.13
C THR A 61 -7.57 -27.41 5.25
N ARG A 62 -8.20 -27.92 4.18
CA ARG A 62 -9.62 -28.30 4.19
C ARG A 62 -9.91 -29.37 5.25
N ARG A 63 -9.07 -30.40 5.32
CA ARG A 63 -9.19 -31.48 6.31
C ARG A 63 -9.07 -30.97 7.74
N SER A 64 -8.10 -30.09 8.01
CA SER A 64 -7.95 -29.41 9.31
C SER A 64 -9.16 -28.55 9.67
N MET A 65 -9.75 -27.85 8.68
CA MET A 65 -10.98 -27.07 8.87
C MET A 65 -12.20 -27.96 9.20
N ILE A 66 -12.32 -29.13 8.56
CA ILE A 66 -13.38 -30.10 8.87
C ILE A 66 -13.23 -30.62 10.30
N LEU A 67 -12.01 -30.99 10.70
CA LEU A 67 -11.74 -31.45 12.07
C LEU A 67 -12.04 -30.36 13.10
N SER A 68 -11.81 -29.08 12.76
CA SER A 68 -12.14 -27.95 13.65
C SER A 68 -13.61 -27.55 13.69
N SER A 69 -14.49 -28.28 13.00
CA SER A 69 -15.91 -27.92 12.86
C SER A 69 -16.09 -26.49 12.33
N SER A 70 -15.20 -26.06 11.43
CA SER A 70 -15.30 -24.74 10.79
C SER A 70 -16.58 -24.64 9.96
N LYS A 71 -17.15 -23.43 9.87
CA LYS A 71 -18.37 -23.17 9.09
C LYS A 71 -18.18 -23.59 7.63
N GLU A 72 -19.17 -24.28 7.07
CA GLU A 72 -19.13 -24.80 5.70
C GLU A 72 -18.89 -23.72 4.63
N LYS A 73 -19.41 -22.49 4.85
CA LYS A 73 -19.11 -21.33 3.99
C LYS A 73 -17.61 -21.05 3.88
N HIS A 74 -16.86 -21.16 4.98
CA HIS A 74 -15.42 -20.92 4.98
C HIS A 74 -14.66 -22.04 4.28
N ILE A 75 -15.12 -23.28 4.42
CA ILE A 75 -14.52 -24.45 3.77
C ILE A 75 -14.69 -24.36 2.24
N ARG A 76 -15.90 -23.98 1.78
CA ARG A 76 -16.19 -23.78 0.35
C ARG A 76 -15.38 -22.65 -0.27
N ASN A 77 -15.16 -21.57 0.47
CA ASN A 77 -14.43 -20.40 0.00
C ASN A 77 -12.93 -20.44 0.36
N LEU A 78 -12.39 -21.62 0.66
CA LEU A 78 -10.99 -21.77 1.01
C LEU A 78 -10.10 -21.36 -0.18
N LYS A 79 -9.15 -20.46 0.11
CA LYS A 79 -8.08 -20.06 -0.81
C LYS A 79 -6.74 -20.29 -0.14
N VAL A 80 -5.69 -20.41 -0.95
CA VAL A 80 -4.32 -20.44 -0.43
C VAL A 80 -4.06 -19.19 0.39
N LYS A 81 -3.54 -19.38 1.60
CA LYS A 81 -3.24 -18.27 2.51
C LYS A 81 -2.00 -17.55 2.00
N LEU A 82 -2.19 -16.31 1.54
CA LEU A 82 -1.10 -15.45 1.07
C LEU A 82 -0.99 -14.18 1.90
N GLY A 83 0.22 -13.63 1.96
CA GLY A 83 0.52 -12.30 2.49
C GLY A 83 1.71 -11.68 1.75
N HIS A 84 1.98 -10.39 1.95
CA HIS A 84 3.13 -9.72 1.33
C HIS A 84 4.05 -9.04 2.35
N GLY A 85 5.34 -8.97 2.04
CA GLY A 85 6.41 -8.51 2.94
C GLY A 85 6.80 -7.05 2.75
N GLY A 86 5.86 -6.21 2.32
CA GLY A 86 6.09 -4.79 2.05
C GLY A 86 5.29 -4.28 0.85
N THR A 87 4.46 -3.27 1.07
CA THR A 87 3.60 -2.67 0.04
C THR A 87 4.44 -1.96 -1.02
N LEU A 88 4.05 -2.12 -2.28
CA LEU A 88 4.41 -1.25 -3.40
C LEU A 88 3.19 -0.46 -3.85
N ASP A 89 3.42 0.80 -4.19
CA ASP A 89 2.41 1.68 -4.77
C ASP A 89 1.86 1.08 -6.08
N PRO A 90 0.59 1.35 -6.45
CA PRO A 90 -0.01 0.80 -7.66
C PRO A 90 0.80 1.11 -8.93
N LEU A 91 1.26 2.36 -9.11
CA LEU A 91 2.08 2.76 -10.25
C LEU A 91 3.48 2.14 -10.29
N ALA A 92 3.95 1.57 -9.18
CA ALA A 92 5.30 1.04 -9.07
C ALA A 92 5.38 -0.39 -9.59
N THR A 93 6.54 -0.80 -10.07
CA THR A 93 6.83 -2.19 -10.45
C THR A 93 7.93 -2.77 -9.57
N GLY A 94 8.24 -4.05 -9.76
CA GLY A 94 9.42 -4.67 -9.17
C GLY A 94 9.13 -5.66 -8.05
N VAL A 95 10.16 -5.96 -7.26
CA VAL A 95 10.17 -7.08 -6.29
C VAL A 95 9.06 -6.93 -5.25
N LEU A 96 8.13 -7.87 -5.18
CA LEU A 96 7.13 -8.00 -4.11
C LEU A 96 7.30 -9.35 -3.42
N ILE A 97 7.68 -9.32 -2.14
CA ILE A 97 7.81 -10.54 -1.33
C ILE A 97 6.41 -11.10 -1.04
N VAL A 98 6.21 -12.38 -1.30
CA VAL A 98 4.97 -13.12 -1.09
C VAL A 98 5.23 -14.27 -0.13
N GLY A 99 4.42 -14.37 0.91
CA GLY A 99 4.43 -15.49 1.85
C GLY A 99 3.24 -16.39 1.63
N VAL A 100 3.49 -17.70 1.62
CA VAL A 100 2.50 -18.77 1.45
C VAL A 100 2.37 -19.54 2.75
N GLY A 101 1.14 -19.73 3.24
CA GLY A 101 0.87 -20.59 4.40
C GLY A 101 1.60 -20.12 5.66
N LYS A 102 2.38 -21.01 6.30
CA LYS A 102 3.29 -20.71 7.41
C LYS A 102 4.31 -19.62 7.09
N GLY A 103 4.74 -19.49 5.82
CA GLY A 103 5.63 -18.43 5.35
C GLY A 103 5.09 -17.02 5.62
N THR A 104 3.77 -16.84 5.73
CA THR A 104 3.18 -15.55 6.12
C THR A 104 3.66 -15.03 7.48
N LYS A 105 4.13 -15.91 8.38
CA LYS A 105 4.71 -15.53 9.68
C LYS A 105 6.12 -14.95 9.57
N CYS A 106 6.82 -15.22 8.47
CA CYS A 106 8.20 -14.75 8.22
C CYS A 106 8.26 -13.37 7.56
N LEU A 107 7.10 -12.82 7.13
CA LEU A 107 7.02 -11.58 6.37
C LEU A 107 7.57 -10.35 7.11
N GLN A 108 7.53 -10.36 8.45
CA GLN A 108 8.07 -9.27 9.27
C GLN A 108 9.56 -9.04 9.00
N ARG A 109 10.35 -10.11 8.78
CA ARG A 109 11.80 -10.03 8.50
C ARG A 109 12.10 -9.24 7.23
N PHE A 110 11.18 -9.24 6.27
CA PHE A 110 11.32 -8.53 4.99
C PHE A 110 10.86 -7.07 5.05
N LEU A 111 10.08 -6.70 6.07
CA LEU A 111 9.72 -5.30 6.26
C LEU A 111 10.92 -4.48 6.69
N GLU A 112 11.80 -5.05 7.51
CA GLU A 112 12.97 -4.42 8.14
C GLU A 112 14.23 -4.43 7.24
N CYS A 113 14.24 -5.22 6.16
CA CYS A 113 15.40 -5.31 5.28
C CYS A 113 15.62 -4.04 4.44
N THR A 114 16.82 -3.88 3.90
CA THR A 114 17.13 -2.83 2.91
C THR A 114 16.41 -3.09 1.59
N LYS A 115 16.15 -2.01 0.87
CA LYS A 115 15.42 -2.01 -0.40
C LYS A 115 16.16 -1.12 -1.38
N SER A 116 16.24 -1.53 -2.63
CA SER A 116 16.80 -0.70 -3.69
C SER A 116 15.73 -0.35 -4.71
N TYR A 117 15.78 0.91 -5.14
CA TYR A 117 14.81 1.49 -6.05
C TYR A 117 15.51 2.20 -7.20
N GLU A 118 14.86 2.19 -8.35
CA GLU A 118 15.08 3.12 -9.43
C GLU A 118 13.81 3.92 -9.64
N CYS A 119 13.89 5.25 -9.64
CA CYS A 119 12.72 6.12 -9.80
C CYS A 119 13.03 7.28 -10.73
N VAL A 120 12.00 7.82 -11.37
CA VAL A 120 12.10 9.08 -12.10
C VAL A 120 11.34 10.16 -11.34
N VAL A 121 12.04 11.24 -11.01
CA VAL A 121 11.44 12.49 -10.51
C VAL A 121 11.23 13.43 -11.69
N LEU A 122 10.05 14.07 -11.75
CA LEU A 122 9.69 15.07 -12.74
C LEU A 122 9.49 16.41 -12.03
N PHE A 123 10.18 17.46 -12.49
CA PHE A 123 10.22 18.75 -11.82
C PHE A 123 9.11 19.71 -12.28
N GLY A 124 8.91 20.79 -11.51
CA GLY A 124 8.03 21.92 -11.84
C GLY A 124 6.55 21.76 -11.50
N ALA A 125 6.13 20.62 -10.95
CA ALA A 125 4.79 20.46 -10.38
C ALA A 125 4.82 19.57 -9.14
N ALA A 126 3.84 19.81 -8.26
CA ALA A 126 3.57 18.95 -7.13
C ALA A 126 2.12 18.45 -7.20
N THR A 127 1.94 17.18 -6.83
CA THR A 127 0.64 16.53 -6.77
C THR A 127 0.25 16.24 -5.34
N ASP A 128 -1.03 15.99 -5.13
CA ASP A 128 -1.54 15.60 -3.82
C ASP A 128 -0.88 14.30 -3.31
N SER A 129 -0.82 13.26 -4.15
CA SER A 129 -0.23 11.94 -3.84
C SER A 129 1.30 11.87 -3.86
N TYR A 130 1.97 12.93 -4.36
CA TYR A 130 3.42 13.03 -4.65
C TYR A 130 3.89 12.12 -5.78
N ASP A 131 2.96 11.55 -6.55
CA ASP A 131 3.22 10.76 -7.75
C ASP A 131 2.40 11.26 -8.95
N ALA A 132 2.67 10.69 -10.12
CA ALA A 132 2.00 11.04 -11.37
C ALA A 132 0.55 10.53 -11.49
N VAL A 133 0.00 9.85 -10.47
CA VAL A 133 -1.40 9.41 -10.44
C VAL A 133 -2.30 10.44 -9.77
N GLY A 134 -1.72 11.27 -8.90
CA GLY A 134 -2.44 12.31 -8.19
C GLY A 134 -2.87 13.48 -9.05
N LYS A 135 -3.58 14.42 -8.43
CA LYS A 135 -3.98 15.68 -9.05
C LYS A 135 -2.92 16.74 -8.82
N VAL A 136 -2.68 17.59 -9.81
CA VAL A 136 -1.75 18.72 -9.69
C VAL A 136 -2.30 19.73 -8.68
N VAL A 137 -1.54 19.97 -7.63
CA VAL A 137 -1.87 20.93 -6.57
C VAL A 137 -1.19 22.26 -6.84
N SER A 138 0.08 22.24 -7.24
CA SER A 138 0.85 23.46 -7.47
C SER A 138 1.87 23.26 -8.58
N ARG A 139 2.27 24.36 -9.21
CA ARG A 139 3.28 24.43 -10.26
C ARG A 139 4.33 25.46 -9.88
N ALA A 140 5.58 25.22 -10.24
CA ALA A 140 6.69 26.12 -9.98
C ALA A 140 7.59 26.24 -11.23
N PRO A 141 8.30 27.36 -11.39
CA PRO A 141 9.34 27.47 -12.42
C PRO A 141 10.35 26.32 -12.31
N TYR A 142 10.83 25.85 -13.45
CA TYR A 142 11.76 24.72 -13.53
C TYR A 142 12.93 24.96 -14.49
N GLN A 143 12.94 26.08 -15.22
CA GLN A 143 13.95 26.42 -16.23
C GLN A 143 15.35 26.57 -15.61
N HIS A 144 15.42 26.92 -14.32
CA HIS A 144 16.66 27.03 -13.57
C HIS A 144 17.18 25.69 -13.04
N VAL A 145 16.41 24.61 -13.14
CA VAL A 145 16.80 23.30 -12.60
C VAL A 145 17.73 22.61 -13.58
N THR A 146 19.00 22.51 -13.22
CA THR A 146 20.04 21.82 -14.00
C THR A 146 20.49 20.54 -13.31
N LYS A 147 21.17 19.67 -14.09
CA LYS A 147 21.78 18.44 -13.58
C LYS A 147 22.67 18.70 -12.35
N GLU A 148 23.53 19.72 -12.40
CA GLU A 148 24.51 20.02 -11.36
C GLU A 148 23.83 20.46 -10.05
N ILE A 149 22.74 21.23 -10.16
CA ILE A 149 21.96 21.66 -9.00
C ILE A 149 21.30 20.45 -8.34
N VAL A 150 20.76 19.53 -9.14
CA VAL A 150 20.14 18.30 -8.63
C VAL A 150 21.18 17.39 -7.99
N GLU A 151 22.33 17.16 -8.63
CA GLU A 151 23.43 16.35 -8.06
C GLU A 151 23.89 16.90 -6.71
N LYS A 152 24.05 18.22 -6.60
CA LYS A 152 24.39 18.88 -5.34
C LYS A 152 23.29 18.74 -4.29
N ALA A 153 22.03 18.89 -4.67
CA ALA A 153 20.91 18.75 -3.74
C ALA A 153 20.78 17.31 -3.19
N LEU A 154 21.08 16.29 -4.01
CA LEU A 154 21.04 14.88 -3.61
C LEU A 154 21.99 14.55 -2.45
N GLU A 155 23.08 15.30 -2.26
CA GLU A 155 23.99 15.11 -1.12
C GLU A 155 23.30 15.28 0.23
N GLY A 156 22.32 16.18 0.32
CA GLY A 156 21.52 16.43 1.53
C GLY A 156 20.55 15.30 1.90
N PHE A 157 20.33 14.35 0.99
CA PHE A 157 19.44 13.21 1.20
C PHE A 157 20.18 11.89 1.44
N LYS A 158 21.50 11.92 1.55
CA LYS A 158 22.34 10.75 1.88
C LYS A 158 22.48 10.57 3.38
N GLY A 159 22.67 9.31 3.81
CA GLY A 159 22.89 8.98 5.22
C GLY A 159 21.60 9.00 6.04
N LYS A 160 21.73 9.35 7.33
CA LYS A 160 20.61 9.36 8.28
C LYS A 160 19.84 10.66 8.20
N ILE A 161 18.60 10.59 7.75
CA ILE A 161 17.73 11.75 7.56
C ILE A 161 16.38 11.55 8.24
N MET A 162 15.69 12.66 8.48
CA MET A 162 14.31 12.66 8.99
C MET A 162 13.37 12.90 7.82
N GLN A 163 12.49 11.93 7.55
CA GLN A 163 11.53 12.03 6.45
C GLN A 163 10.10 12.13 6.96
N LYS A 164 9.32 13.05 6.39
CA LYS A 164 7.88 13.11 6.61
C LYS A 164 7.19 12.23 5.56
N PRO A 165 6.43 11.19 5.98
CA PRO A 165 5.60 10.43 5.06
C PRO A 165 4.61 11.34 4.33
N SER A 166 4.31 11.04 3.07
CA SER A 166 3.22 11.70 2.34
C SER A 166 1.90 11.56 3.10
N VAL A 167 1.08 12.62 3.04
CA VAL A 167 -0.28 12.67 3.59
C VAL A 167 -1.17 11.60 2.96
N PHE A 168 -0.85 11.13 1.76
CA PHE A 168 -1.57 10.06 1.05
C PHE A 168 -0.97 8.65 1.31
N SER A 169 -0.16 8.51 2.35
CA SER A 169 0.32 7.20 2.80
C SER A 169 -0.82 6.38 3.43
N ALA A 170 -0.66 5.06 3.46
CA ALA A 170 -1.59 4.15 4.14
C ALA A 170 -1.58 4.29 5.68
N LEU A 171 -0.91 5.32 6.22
CA LEU A 171 -0.88 5.60 7.63
C LEU A 171 -2.29 5.97 8.10
N LYS A 172 -2.72 5.29 9.16
CA LYS A 172 -3.95 5.61 9.86
C LYS A 172 -3.60 6.49 11.05
N VAL A 173 -4.30 7.59 11.19
CA VAL A 173 -4.31 8.40 12.41
C VAL A 173 -5.73 8.28 12.97
N ASP A 174 -5.86 7.89 14.24
CA ASP A 174 -7.13 7.63 14.93
C ASP A 174 -8.10 6.67 14.20
N GLY A 175 -7.55 5.72 13.44
CA GLY A 175 -8.31 4.67 12.76
C GLY A 175 -8.87 5.04 11.39
N LYS A 176 -8.86 6.33 11.01
CA LYS A 176 -9.17 6.82 9.66
C LYS A 176 -7.90 6.96 8.82
N LYS A 177 -8.00 6.92 7.49
CA LYS A 177 -6.84 7.12 6.60
C LYS A 177 -6.61 8.61 6.38
N MET A 178 -5.34 9.02 6.24
CA MET A 178 -4.98 10.45 6.19
C MET A 178 -5.60 11.23 5.03
N TYR A 179 -5.77 10.64 3.84
CA TYR A 179 -6.43 11.31 2.71
C TYR A 179 -7.91 11.64 2.98
N GLU A 180 -8.57 10.94 3.90
CA GLU A 180 -9.99 11.18 4.23
C GLU A 180 -10.14 12.52 4.96
N TYR A 181 -9.16 12.87 5.81
CA TYR A 181 -9.12 14.17 6.49
C TYR A 181 -8.88 15.34 5.52
N ALA A 182 -8.04 15.14 4.50
CA ALA A 182 -7.75 16.17 3.50
C ALA A 182 -8.97 16.54 2.64
N ARG A 183 -9.87 15.58 2.39
CA ARG A 183 -11.14 15.80 1.66
C ARG A 183 -12.25 16.41 2.53
N GLU A 184 -12.28 16.06 3.81
CA GLU A 184 -13.26 16.60 4.77
C GLU A 184 -12.95 18.06 5.16
N GLY A 185 -11.79 18.61 4.75
CA GLY A 185 -11.38 19.99 5.04
C GLY A 185 -11.12 20.28 6.52
N GLY A 186 -11.04 19.24 7.36
CA GLY A 186 -10.80 19.34 8.80
C GLY A 186 -9.31 19.54 9.14
N ASP A 187 -9.01 19.79 10.41
CA ASP A 187 -7.64 19.88 10.91
C ASP A 187 -6.89 18.58 10.64
N ILE A 188 -5.92 18.64 9.72
CA ILE A 188 -5.18 17.48 9.26
C ILE A 188 -4.11 17.18 10.32
N PRO A 189 -4.10 15.97 10.91
CA PRO A 189 -3.13 15.63 11.94
C PRO A 189 -1.70 15.80 11.43
N GLU A 190 -0.83 16.43 12.23
CA GLU A 190 0.57 16.62 11.85
C GLU A 190 1.29 15.27 11.80
N VAL A 191 1.83 14.93 10.62
CA VAL A 191 2.60 13.70 10.44
C VAL A 191 4.01 13.90 10.98
N GLN A 192 4.32 13.19 12.07
CA GLN A 192 5.66 13.20 12.65
C GLN A 192 6.70 12.63 11.67
N ALA A 193 7.82 13.33 11.52
CA ALA A 193 8.96 12.86 10.75
C ALA A 193 9.56 11.60 11.38
N ARG A 194 10.01 10.66 10.55
CA ARG A 194 10.59 9.39 10.99
C ARG A 194 12.05 9.30 10.56
N PRO A 195 12.93 8.72 11.40
CA PRO A 195 14.30 8.47 11.02
C PRO A 195 14.36 7.39 9.94
N VAL A 196 15.07 7.69 8.86
CA VAL A 196 15.36 6.76 7.76
C VAL A 196 16.82 6.90 7.39
N GLU A 197 17.36 5.88 6.73
CA GLU A 197 18.76 5.86 6.31
C GLU A 197 18.86 5.51 4.82
N VAL A 198 19.64 6.32 4.12
CA VAL A 198 19.94 6.19 2.69
C VAL A 198 21.40 5.80 2.56
N HIS A 199 21.65 4.55 2.20
CA HIS A 199 23.02 4.02 2.04
C HIS A 199 23.64 4.49 0.73
N GLU A 200 22.87 4.47 -0.35
CA GLU A 200 23.30 4.87 -1.68
C GLU A 200 22.21 5.74 -2.31
N LEU A 201 22.61 6.80 -3.00
CA LEU A 201 21.74 7.66 -3.77
C LEU A 201 22.53 8.31 -4.89
N GLU A 202 22.14 8.04 -6.12
CA GLU A 202 22.87 8.44 -7.32
C GLU A 202 21.90 8.94 -8.39
N LEU A 203 22.31 10.00 -9.09
CA LEU A 203 21.70 10.38 -10.36
C LEU A 203 22.22 9.43 -11.44
N VAL A 204 21.34 8.62 -12.01
CA VAL A 204 21.67 7.68 -13.09
C VAL A 204 21.60 8.36 -14.44
N GLU A 205 20.56 9.18 -14.64
CA GLU A 205 20.29 9.81 -15.92
C GLU A 205 19.61 11.17 -15.71
N TRP A 206 20.11 12.16 -16.44
CA TRP A 206 19.44 13.46 -16.58
C TRP A 206 18.63 13.45 -17.86
N LEU A 207 17.34 13.76 -17.75
CA LEU A 207 16.40 13.78 -18.86
C LEU A 207 16.07 15.24 -19.17
N GLU A 208 16.64 15.74 -20.26
CA GLU A 208 16.47 17.12 -20.69
C GLU A 208 15.00 17.45 -21.02
N PRO A 209 14.59 18.72 -20.89
CA PRO A 209 13.25 19.15 -21.26
C PRO A 209 12.87 18.73 -22.69
N GLY A 210 11.78 17.97 -22.82
CA GLY A 210 11.29 17.45 -24.10
C GLY A 210 12.03 16.23 -24.67
N ALA A 211 13.04 15.69 -23.99
CA ALA A 211 13.78 14.49 -24.42
C ALA A 211 13.18 13.17 -23.89
N HIS A 212 12.05 13.23 -23.19
CA HIS A 212 11.39 12.07 -22.57
C HIS A 212 9.88 12.06 -22.82
N GLU A 213 9.16 11.13 -22.21
CA GLU A 213 7.70 10.96 -22.34
C GLU A 213 6.92 11.32 -21.06
N TYR A 214 7.63 11.59 -19.96
CA TYR A 214 6.99 11.91 -18.68
C TYR A 214 6.31 13.28 -18.70
N THR A 215 5.02 13.28 -18.42
CA THR A 215 4.20 14.49 -18.34
C THR A 215 3.61 14.65 -16.95
N TRP A 216 3.33 15.89 -16.56
CA TRP A 216 2.50 16.13 -15.39
C TRP A 216 1.09 15.54 -15.55
N PRO A 217 0.41 15.19 -14.45
CA PRO A 217 -0.98 14.76 -14.51
C PRO A 217 -1.88 15.83 -15.15
N LYS A 218 -2.95 15.37 -15.83
CA LYS A 218 -3.91 16.25 -16.50
C LYS A 218 -4.93 16.85 -15.55
N GLU A 219 -5.26 16.14 -14.47
CA GLU A 219 -6.23 16.60 -13.48
C GLU A 219 -5.58 17.59 -12.51
N GLU A 220 -6.23 18.73 -12.28
CA GLU A 220 -5.85 19.69 -11.26
C GLU A 220 -6.76 19.56 -10.03
N ALA A 221 -6.20 19.82 -8.85
CA ALA A 221 -7.01 19.90 -7.63
C ALA A 221 -7.81 21.21 -7.63
N GLU A 222 -9.08 21.16 -7.22
CA GLU A 222 -9.99 22.31 -7.26
C GLU A 222 -10.40 22.79 -5.86
N GLY A 223 -10.67 24.09 -5.74
CA GLY A 223 -11.31 24.71 -4.57
C GLY A 223 -10.61 24.41 -3.23
N ILE A 224 -11.37 23.81 -2.31
CA ILE A 224 -10.93 23.52 -0.94
C ILE A 224 -9.82 22.45 -0.93
N GLU A 225 -9.85 21.49 -1.86
CA GLU A 225 -8.84 20.42 -1.95
C GLU A 225 -7.46 21.01 -2.26
N LYS A 226 -7.39 22.00 -3.17
CA LYS A 226 -6.15 22.69 -3.53
C LYS A 226 -5.58 23.47 -2.36
N VAL A 227 -6.39 24.27 -1.68
CA VAL A 227 -5.94 25.10 -0.54
C VAL A 227 -5.48 24.23 0.63
N GLY A 228 -6.20 23.14 0.92
CA GLY A 228 -5.81 22.16 1.93
C GLY A 228 -4.49 21.47 1.61
N ALA A 229 -4.33 21.04 0.36
CA ALA A 229 -3.10 20.39 -0.10
C ALA A 229 -1.90 21.36 -0.11
N GLU A 230 -2.04 22.58 -0.64
CA GLU A 230 -0.98 23.61 -0.62
C GLU A 230 -0.48 23.89 0.82
N LYS A 231 -1.41 24.00 1.78
CA LYS A 231 -1.09 24.23 3.20
C LYS A 231 -0.33 23.05 3.82
N LEU A 232 -0.69 21.81 3.50
CA LEU A 232 0.00 20.60 3.93
C LEU A 232 1.42 20.48 3.36
N MET A 233 1.56 20.88 2.11
CA MET A 233 2.79 20.75 1.33
C MET A 233 3.86 21.77 1.73
N GLY A 234 3.51 22.76 2.56
CA GLY A 234 4.42 23.83 2.95
C GLY A 234 4.83 24.74 1.79
N VAL A 235 4.08 24.72 0.69
CA VAL A 235 4.34 25.57 -0.49
C VAL A 235 4.08 27.02 -0.08
N ARG A 236 5.16 27.77 0.19
CA ARG A 236 5.06 29.21 0.42
C ARG A 236 4.64 29.88 -0.88
N LYS A 237 3.50 30.59 -0.87
CA LYS A 237 3.20 31.54 -1.95
C LYS A 237 4.29 32.61 -1.96
N THR A 238 5.10 32.64 -3.00
CA THR A 238 5.81 33.86 -3.40
C THR A 238 4.74 34.87 -3.81
N ARG A 239 4.34 35.74 -2.88
CA ARG A 239 3.66 36.98 -3.24
C ARG A 239 4.74 37.90 -3.79
N GLU A 240 4.70 38.15 -5.09
CA GLU A 240 5.43 39.25 -5.69
C GLU A 240 4.92 40.58 -5.09
N GLY A 241 5.86 41.35 -4.52
CA GLY A 241 5.74 42.79 -4.29
C GLY A 241 4.90 43.25 -3.09
N VAL A 242 5.51 43.29 -1.90
CA VAL A 242 5.46 44.46 -0.97
C VAL A 242 6.74 44.40 -0.11
N GLU A 243 7.51 45.49 -0.09
CA GLU A 243 8.68 45.69 0.78
C GLU A 243 8.29 45.97 2.24
N ASP A 244 9.27 45.70 3.10
CA ASP A 244 9.48 46.17 4.48
C ASP A 244 8.73 45.53 5.67
N GLY A 245 9.52 44.72 6.41
CA GLY A 245 9.86 44.99 7.81
C GLY A 245 8.78 44.89 8.89
N GLU A 246 8.86 43.84 9.73
CA GLU A 246 8.98 43.95 11.20
C GLU A 246 8.93 42.56 11.87
N GLU A 247 9.91 42.30 12.74
CA GLU A 247 9.81 41.27 13.77
C GLU A 247 8.69 41.65 14.76
N VAL A 248 7.71 40.77 14.98
CA VAL A 248 6.81 40.90 16.14
C VAL A 248 6.80 39.62 16.96
N ARG A 249 7.32 39.77 18.17
CA ARG A 249 7.37 38.81 19.27
C ARG A 249 5.96 38.40 19.70
N GLY A 250 5.85 37.17 20.20
CA GLY A 250 4.60 36.55 20.66
C GLY A 250 3.84 37.39 21.70
N VAL A 251 2.53 37.44 21.54
CA VAL A 251 1.59 38.04 22.49
C VAL A 251 0.78 36.94 23.16
N LYS A 252 0.86 36.87 24.49
CA LYS A 252 -0.05 36.11 25.36
C LYS A 252 -1.47 36.66 25.21
N ARG A 253 -2.45 35.82 24.91
CA ARG A 253 -3.88 36.19 24.95
C ARG A 253 -4.35 36.42 26.39
N SER A 254 -5.23 37.41 26.55
CA SER A 254 -5.82 37.81 27.82
C SER A 254 -7.00 36.91 28.21
N ARG A 255 -7.27 36.88 29.52
CA ARG A 255 -8.23 35.99 30.19
C ARG A 255 -9.71 36.27 29.85
N GLU A 256 -10.00 37.37 29.16
CA GLU A 256 -11.36 37.79 28.82
C GLU A 256 -11.87 37.14 27.51
N GLU A 257 -10.98 36.82 26.54
CA GLU A 257 -11.36 36.10 25.31
C GLU A 257 -11.71 34.62 25.57
N GLN A 258 -11.29 34.08 26.71
CA GLN A 258 -11.54 32.69 27.12
C GLN A 258 -12.95 32.52 27.71
N GLU A 259 -13.52 33.56 28.33
CA GLU A 259 -14.81 33.50 29.02
C GLU A 259 -16.02 33.68 28.07
N GLU A 260 -15.84 34.26 26.88
CA GLU A 260 -16.89 34.33 25.85
C GLU A 260 -17.09 33.01 25.09
N MET A 261 -16.04 32.18 24.98
CA MET A 261 -16.13 30.91 24.26
C MET A 261 -16.73 29.77 25.12
N ASP A 262 -16.54 29.82 26.43
CA ASP A 262 -17.11 28.84 27.37
C ASP A 262 -18.63 29.04 27.59
N ASN A 263 -19.17 30.22 27.30
CA ASN A 263 -20.61 30.51 27.40
C ASN A 263 -21.41 30.14 26.13
N LEU A 264 -20.75 29.63 25.08
CA LEU A 264 -21.40 29.12 23.85
C LEU A 264 -21.50 27.58 23.81
N ILE A 265 -21.06 26.89 24.86
CA ILE A 265 -21.13 25.42 24.98
C ILE A 265 -22.09 25.02 26.12
N THR A 266 -23.32 25.52 26.08
CA THR A 266 -24.44 24.89 26.83
C THR A 266 -25.75 25.04 26.08
N ASP A 267 -25.95 24.27 25.01
CA ASP A 267 -27.28 23.78 24.68
C ASP A 267 -27.22 22.47 23.89
N ALA A 268 -27.24 21.35 24.63
CA ALA A 268 -27.30 20.01 24.08
C ALA A 268 -28.77 19.61 23.83
N GLY A 269 -29.27 19.89 22.63
CA GLY A 269 -30.51 19.31 22.13
C GLY A 269 -30.29 17.86 21.66
N SER A 270 -30.94 16.92 22.36
CA SER A 270 -31.01 15.49 22.07
C SER A 270 -31.37 15.17 20.61
N TYR A 271 -30.50 14.47 19.87
CA TYR A 271 -30.86 13.85 18.58
C TYR A 271 -31.16 12.34 18.72
N PRO A 272 -32.26 11.85 18.10
CA PRO A 272 -32.71 10.48 18.23
C PRO A 272 -31.87 9.49 17.40
N LYS A 273 -31.77 8.26 17.90
CA LYS A 273 -31.20 7.10 17.19
C LYS A 273 -31.95 6.88 15.86
N LYS A 274 -31.24 6.95 14.73
CA LYS A 274 -31.77 6.47 13.44
C LYS A 274 -31.65 4.95 13.33
N ILE A 275 -32.78 4.36 12.96
CA ILE A 275 -33.02 2.95 12.67
C ILE A 275 -32.40 2.61 11.31
N LYS A 276 -31.81 1.41 11.20
CA LYS A 276 -31.34 0.83 9.95
C LYS A 276 -32.51 0.62 9.00
N THR A 277 -32.41 1.15 7.78
CA THR A 277 -33.19 0.67 6.62
C THR A 277 -32.20 0.21 5.56
N ALA A 278 -32.53 -0.92 4.93
CA ALA A 278 -31.79 -1.52 3.85
C ALA A 278 -32.19 -0.82 2.54
N ASP A 279 -31.17 -0.41 1.77
CA ASP A 279 -31.14 -0.13 0.33
C ASP A 279 -30.26 1.10 0.05
N GLU A 280 -28.97 0.87 -0.13
CA GLU A 280 -28.11 1.73 -0.96
C GLU A 280 -27.17 0.83 -1.79
N PRO A 281 -27.00 1.11 -3.10
CA PRO A 281 -26.37 0.20 -4.04
C PRO A 281 -24.83 0.26 -4.02
N GLU A 282 -24.24 -0.88 -4.34
CA GLU A 282 -22.84 -1.06 -4.72
C GLU A 282 -22.52 -0.25 -6.00
N MET A 283 -21.36 0.40 -6.06
CA MET A 283 -20.77 0.93 -7.31
C MET A 283 -19.24 0.70 -7.23
N THR A 284 -18.65 -0.34 -7.82
CA THR A 284 -18.29 -0.55 -9.24
C THR A 284 -17.64 0.66 -9.92
N GLY A 285 -16.33 0.81 -9.75
CA GLY A 285 -15.48 1.71 -10.54
C GLY A 285 -14.82 0.99 -11.72
N ALA A 286 -15.63 0.39 -12.59
CA ALA A 286 -15.19 -0.07 -13.90
C ALA A 286 -15.50 1.03 -14.93
N LEU A 287 -14.49 1.45 -15.68
CA LEU A 287 -14.61 2.42 -16.76
C LEU A 287 -15.43 1.83 -17.93
N PRO A 288 -16.33 2.59 -18.58
CA PRO A 288 -16.95 2.16 -19.83
C PRO A 288 -15.95 2.23 -20.99
N VAL A 289 -15.99 1.19 -21.83
CA VAL A 289 -15.36 1.15 -23.15
C VAL A 289 -16.47 1.48 -24.15
N GLU A 290 -16.33 2.54 -24.94
CA GLU A 290 -17.20 2.78 -26.08
C GLU A 290 -16.41 2.71 -27.39
N ASP A 291 -16.85 1.78 -28.23
CA ASP A 291 -16.52 1.67 -29.64
C ASP A 291 -17.15 2.85 -30.42
N ALA A 292 -16.34 3.52 -31.24
CA ALA A 292 -16.85 4.38 -32.30
C ALA A 292 -16.00 4.20 -33.57
N GLN A 293 -16.48 3.36 -34.47
CA GLN A 293 -16.19 3.45 -35.90
C GLN A 293 -17.09 4.52 -36.51
N GLN A 294 -16.53 5.52 -37.21
CA GLN A 294 -17.01 5.92 -38.53
C GLN A 294 -16.14 6.98 -39.22
N THR A 295 -15.72 6.60 -40.43
CA THR A 295 -15.62 7.35 -41.70
C THR A 295 -14.67 8.54 -41.86
N ILE A 296 -13.74 8.31 -42.78
CA ILE A 296 -12.89 9.24 -43.52
C ILE A 296 -13.74 9.97 -44.57
N GLU A 297 -13.66 11.30 -44.63
CA GLU A 297 -13.91 12.04 -45.86
C GLU A 297 -13.07 13.32 -45.93
N SER A 298 -12.52 13.52 -47.12
CA SER A 298 -11.54 14.52 -47.55
C SER A 298 -12.15 15.86 -47.93
N SER A 299 -11.52 16.98 -47.57
CA SER A 299 -11.51 18.17 -48.42
C SER A 299 -10.34 19.10 -48.09
N GLU A 300 -9.71 19.61 -49.16
CA GLU A 300 -8.54 20.47 -49.17
C GLU A 300 -8.92 21.92 -49.59
N LYS A 301 -8.18 22.90 -49.04
CA LYS A 301 -7.86 24.29 -49.54
C LYS A 301 -8.81 25.48 -49.21
N PRO A 302 -8.33 26.76 -49.28
CA PRO A 302 -7.05 27.34 -48.80
C PRO A 302 -7.16 28.76 -48.15
N LEU A 303 -6.07 29.20 -47.48
CA LEU A 303 -5.59 30.56 -47.12
C LEU A 303 -6.57 31.67 -46.65
N GLU A 304 -6.28 32.25 -45.47
CA GLU A 304 -6.06 33.70 -45.32
C GLU A 304 -5.34 34.07 -44.00
N GLN A 305 -4.35 34.96 -44.11
CA GLN A 305 -3.51 35.50 -43.04
C GLN A 305 -4.16 36.75 -42.41
N LEU A 306 -4.22 36.80 -41.08
CA LEU A 306 -4.26 38.06 -40.31
C LEU A 306 -3.35 37.93 -39.10
N ALA A 307 -2.28 38.74 -39.07
CA ALA A 307 -1.49 39.10 -37.90
C ALA A 307 -2.39 39.90 -36.91
N GLU A 308 -2.18 40.02 -35.59
CA GLU A 308 -0.95 40.13 -34.80
C GLU A 308 -1.33 40.24 -33.29
N ALA A 309 -0.59 39.57 -32.39
CA ALA A 309 -0.25 40.00 -31.01
C ALA A 309 0.63 38.90 -30.37
N PRO A 310 1.68 39.22 -29.59
CA PRO A 310 2.72 38.25 -29.25
C PRO A 310 2.20 37.27 -28.19
N ALA A 311 1.86 36.07 -28.63
CA ALA A 311 1.85 34.91 -27.75
C ALA A 311 3.31 34.62 -27.41
N ASP A 312 3.64 34.74 -26.11
CA ASP A 312 4.90 34.27 -25.56
C ASP A 312 5.14 32.84 -26.04
N SER A 313 6.15 32.68 -26.89
CA SER A 313 6.57 31.42 -27.50
C SER A 313 7.33 30.60 -26.46
N GLY A 314 6.62 30.16 -25.41
CA GLY A 314 7.08 29.15 -24.48
C GLY A 314 6.89 27.79 -25.12
N SER A 315 7.93 27.25 -25.74
CA SER A 315 7.99 25.89 -26.27
C SER A 315 7.30 24.90 -25.33
N ASN A 316 6.36 24.12 -25.86
CA ASN A 316 5.57 23.08 -25.20
C ASN A 316 6.44 21.85 -24.84
N LEU A 317 7.63 22.09 -24.29
CA LEU A 317 8.60 21.09 -23.91
C LEU A 317 8.20 20.51 -22.56
N GLN A 318 8.36 19.20 -22.43
CA GLN A 318 8.20 18.53 -21.15
C GLN A 318 9.21 19.09 -20.15
N PRO A 319 8.87 19.19 -18.86
CA PRO A 319 9.77 19.70 -17.83
C PRO A 319 10.93 18.72 -17.62
N PRO A 320 12.08 19.14 -17.07
CA PRO A 320 13.21 18.25 -16.85
C PRO A 320 12.84 17.13 -15.87
N ALA A 321 13.49 15.99 -16.04
CA ALA A 321 13.35 14.83 -15.17
C ALA A 321 14.72 14.23 -14.81
N ALA A 322 14.77 13.52 -13.68
CA ALA A 322 15.98 12.84 -13.24
C ALA A 322 15.66 11.39 -12.85
N ARG A 323 16.44 10.45 -13.38
CA ARG A 323 16.41 9.05 -12.95
C ARG A 323 17.39 8.87 -11.81
N LEU A 324 16.88 8.40 -10.68
CA LEU A 324 17.64 8.17 -9.46
C LEU A 324 17.70 6.69 -9.15
N ARG A 325 18.84 6.23 -8.65
CA ARG A 325 19.00 4.91 -8.04
C ARG A 325 19.34 5.09 -6.58
N MET A 326 18.75 4.28 -5.73
CA MET A 326 18.96 4.38 -4.28
C MET A 326 18.88 3.03 -3.59
N THR A 327 19.60 2.92 -2.47
CA THR A 327 19.49 1.83 -1.50
C THR A 327 19.14 2.42 -0.14
N VAL A 328 18.00 2.02 0.41
CA VAL A 328 17.39 2.64 1.60
C VAL A 328 16.95 1.59 2.62
N THR A 329 16.82 2.01 3.88
CA THR A 329 16.27 1.18 4.95
C THR A 329 14.74 1.13 4.94
N SER A 330 14.16 0.31 5.82
CA SER A 330 12.71 0.21 5.96
C SER A 330 12.05 1.53 6.35
N GLY A 331 10.86 1.80 5.79
CA GLY A 331 10.09 3.00 6.14
C GLY A 331 10.41 4.24 5.31
N PHE A 332 11.38 4.16 4.39
CA PHE A 332 11.66 5.21 3.41
C PHE A 332 10.57 5.31 2.33
N TYR A 333 10.10 6.52 2.08
CA TYR A 333 9.12 6.88 1.05
C TYR A 333 9.81 7.59 -0.11
N VAL A 334 9.92 6.92 -1.26
CA VAL A 334 10.52 7.50 -2.48
C VAL A 334 9.71 8.68 -3.01
N ARG A 335 8.39 8.65 -2.84
CA ARG A 335 7.50 9.78 -3.14
C ARG A 335 7.86 11.05 -2.36
N SER A 336 8.11 10.92 -1.05
CA SER A 336 8.57 12.04 -0.22
C SER A 336 9.93 12.56 -0.68
N LEU A 337 10.87 11.69 -1.04
CA LEU A 337 12.16 12.12 -1.60
C LEU A 337 11.97 12.96 -2.87
N CYS A 338 11.10 12.54 -3.80
CA CYS A 338 10.88 13.29 -5.05
C CYS A 338 10.31 14.69 -4.80
N HIS A 339 9.35 14.79 -3.87
CA HIS A 339 8.79 16.07 -3.44
C HIS A 339 9.83 16.97 -2.77
N ASP A 340 10.56 16.43 -1.79
CA ASP A 340 11.52 17.19 -0.99
C ASP A 340 12.73 17.61 -1.84
N LEU A 341 13.14 16.79 -2.81
CA LEU A 341 14.17 17.15 -3.78
C LEU A 341 13.72 18.31 -4.68
N GLY A 342 12.46 18.32 -5.11
CA GLY A 342 11.87 19.43 -5.84
C GLY A 342 11.95 20.74 -5.06
N LEU A 343 11.61 20.70 -3.77
CA LEU A 343 11.75 21.86 -2.87
C LEU A 343 13.20 22.30 -2.70
N ALA A 344 14.13 21.35 -2.56
CA ALA A 344 15.56 21.63 -2.37
C ALA A 344 16.19 22.36 -3.56
N VAL A 345 15.65 22.19 -4.77
CA VAL A 345 16.10 22.89 -5.99
C VAL A 345 15.26 24.14 -6.30
N ASN A 346 14.52 24.67 -5.32
CA ASN A 346 13.63 25.82 -5.47
C ASN A 346 12.60 25.66 -6.60
N SER A 347 12.07 24.46 -6.75
CA SER A 347 10.98 24.14 -7.66
C SER A 347 9.99 23.23 -6.93
N LEU A 348 9.33 22.36 -7.67
CA LEU A 348 8.51 21.26 -7.15
C LEU A 348 8.89 19.98 -7.86
N GLY A 349 8.55 18.83 -7.28
CA GLY A 349 8.87 17.53 -7.83
C GLY A 349 7.81 16.50 -7.53
N LEU A 350 7.58 15.58 -8.46
CA LEU A 350 6.70 14.43 -8.30
C LEU A 350 7.37 13.16 -8.82
N MET A 351 6.98 12.02 -8.27
CA MET A 351 7.46 10.71 -8.73
C MET A 351 6.68 10.25 -9.97
N SER A 352 7.35 10.16 -11.12
CA SER A 352 6.73 9.72 -12.38
C SER A 352 6.80 8.22 -12.61
N SER A 353 7.88 7.57 -12.14
CA SER A 353 8.03 6.12 -12.23
C SER A 353 8.78 5.59 -11.01
N LEU A 354 8.51 4.33 -10.66
CA LEU A 354 9.17 3.65 -9.56
C LEU A 354 9.31 2.16 -9.85
N ILE A 355 10.51 1.64 -9.69
CA ILE A 355 10.86 0.23 -9.80
C ILE A 355 11.59 -0.17 -8.53
N ARG A 356 11.07 -1.15 -7.78
CA ARG A 356 11.83 -1.78 -6.69
C ARG A 356 12.70 -2.90 -7.27
N THR A 357 13.98 -2.62 -7.47
CA THR A 357 14.93 -3.54 -8.10
C THR A 357 15.40 -4.64 -7.15
N ARG A 358 15.42 -4.36 -5.84
CA ARG A 358 15.81 -5.32 -4.80
C ARG A 358 15.03 -5.14 -3.50
N GLN A 359 14.75 -6.23 -2.80
CA GLN A 359 14.31 -6.24 -1.41
C GLN A 359 14.98 -7.39 -0.65
N GLY A 360 15.87 -7.05 0.29
CA GLY A 360 16.69 -8.05 0.98
C GLY A 360 17.51 -8.85 -0.02
N ASP A 361 17.42 -10.18 0.06
CA ASP A 361 18.12 -11.12 -0.81
C ASP A 361 17.47 -11.28 -2.20
N TYR A 362 16.32 -10.64 -2.45
CA TYR A 362 15.56 -10.79 -3.69
C TYR A 362 15.83 -9.65 -4.67
N SER A 363 16.29 -9.97 -5.89
CA SER A 363 16.58 -9.00 -6.96
C SER A 363 15.92 -9.39 -8.29
N LEU A 364 15.50 -8.37 -9.05
CA LEU A 364 14.92 -8.57 -10.38
C LEU A 364 15.89 -9.31 -11.30
N GLY A 365 15.35 -10.22 -12.13
CA GLY A 365 16.12 -11.04 -13.06
C GLY A 365 16.88 -12.21 -12.45
N HIS A 366 16.86 -12.41 -11.13
CA HIS A 366 17.59 -13.49 -10.46
C HIS A 366 16.65 -14.49 -9.75
N ASN A 367 16.09 -14.12 -8.60
CA ASN A 367 15.28 -14.98 -7.74
C ASN A 367 13.86 -14.42 -7.55
N VAL A 368 13.31 -13.86 -8.62
CA VAL A 368 12.00 -13.22 -8.64
C VAL A 368 11.19 -13.82 -9.79
N LEU A 369 9.96 -14.26 -9.49
CA LEU A 369 9.03 -14.75 -10.49
C LEU A 369 8.54 -13.57 -11.36
N GLU A 370 8.60 -13.68 -12.68
CA GLU A 370 8.00 -12.67 -13.55
C GLU A 370 6.48 -12.81 -13.58
N TYR A 371 5.74 -11.70 -13.45
CA TYR A 371 4.27 -11.77 -13.44
C TYR A 371 3.70 -12.33 -14.75
N SER A 372 4.38 -12.07 -15.88
CA SER A 372 3.99 -12.60 -17.18
C SER A 372 4.08 -14.12 -17.26
N ASP A 373 4.90 -14.77 -16.43
CA ASP A 373 4.98 -16.24 -16.39
C ASP A 373 3.68 -16.87 -15.88
N LEU A 374 2.88 -16.16 -15.08
CA LEU A 374 1.58 -16.65 -14.60
C LEU A 374 0.56 -16.80 -15.72
N VAL A 375 0.69 -16.04 -16.81
CA VAL A 375 -0.22 -16.05 -17.96
C VAL A 375 0.13 -17.15 -18.96
N LYS A 376 1.34 -17.72 -18.86
CA LYS A 376 1.81 -18.82 -19.71
C LYS A 376 1.22 -20.15 -19.23
N SER A 377 1.94 -21.26 -19.43
CA SER A 377 1.54 -22.57 -18.93
C SER A 377 1.73 -22.67 -17.41
N PRO A 378 0.78 -23.29 -16.68
CA PRO A 378 0.94 -23.62 -15.27
C PRO A 378 2.26 -24.32 -14.95
N GLU A 379 2.70 -25.23 -15.82
CA GLU A 379 3.91 -26.04 -15.61
C GLU A 379 5.18 -25.19 -15.44
N GLU A 380 5.29 -24.07 -16.17
CA GLU A 380 6.46 -23.19 -16.12
C GLU A 380 6.58 -22.46 -14.79
N TRP A 381 5.50 -21.81 -14.35
CA TRP A 381 5.55 -21.03 -13.12
C TRP A 381 5.48 -21.94 -11.88
N GLU A 382 4.78 -23.07 -11.95
CA GLU A 382 4.71 -24.05 -10.85
C GLU A 382 6.11 -24.56 -10.50
N THR A 383 6.92 -24.93 -11.49
CA THR A 383 8.28 -25.44 -11.26
C THR A 383 9.18 -24.39 -10.59
N LYS A 384 9.06 -23.11 -11.02
CA LYS A 384 9.81 -22.01 -10.39
C LYS A 384 9.38 -21.77 -8.95
N VAL A 385 8.07 -21.70 -8.71
CA VAL A 385 7.52 -21.46 -7.36
C VAL A 385 7.84 -22.63 -6.44
N GLN A 386 7.75 -23.87 -6.92
CA GLN A 386 8.15 -25.06 -6.19
C GLN A 386 9.59 -24.94 -5.71
N LYS A 387 10.53 -24.68 -6.63
CA LYS A 387 11.94 -24.50 -6.31
C LYS A 387 12.15 -23.43 -5.22
N TYR A 388 11.52 -22.26 -5.36
CA TYR A 388 11.67 -21.18 -4.36
C TYR A 388 11.13 -21.57 -2.98
N LEU A 389 10.00 -22.29 -2.92
CA LEU A 389 9.44 -22.74 -1.66
C LEU A 389 10.29 -23.84 -1.02
N GLU A 390 10.79 -24.79 -1.80
CA GLU A 390 11.68 -25.86 -1.32
C GLU A 390 13.00 -25.30 -0.79
N GLU A 391 13.66 -24.40 -1.52
CA GLU A 391 14.87 -23.71 -1.06
C GLU A 391 14.63 -22.93 0.24
N PHE A 392 13.47 -22.28 0.36
CA PHE A 392 13.10 -21.58 1.59
C PHE A 392 12.87 -22.54 2.76
N MET A 393 12.15 -23.65 2.53
CA MET A 393 11.89 -24.67 3.54
C MET A 393 13.19 -25.32 4.02
N GLU A 394 14.09 -25.66 3.11
CA GLU A 394 15.41 -26.21 3.44
C GLU A 394 16.22 -25.23 4.30
N LYS A 395 16.27 -23.95 3.91
CA LYS A 395 16.98 -22.90 4.65
C LYS A 395 16.44 -22.70 6.07
N GLU A 396 15.13 -22.80 6.26
CA GLU A 396 14.48 -22.66 7.59
C GLU A 396 14.37 -24.00 8.35
N GLY A 397 14.81 -25.12 7.77
CA GLY A 397 14.70 -26.46 8.36
C GLY A 397 13.25 -26.94 8.51
N TRP A 398 12.36 -26.55 7.60
CA TRP A 398 10.95 -26.94 7.61
C TRP A 398 10.75 -28.26 6.89
N GLU A 399 10.21 -29.25 7.60
CA GLU A 399 9.78 -30.49 7.00
C GLU A 399 8.44 -30.28 6.27
N ALA A 400 8.33 -30.84 5.06
CA ALA A 400 7.10 -30.81 4.30
C ALA A 400 6.11 -31.84 4.87
N GLU A 401 4.89 -31.39 5.15
CA GLU A 401 3.79 -32.29 5.52
C GLU A 401 3.38 -33.11 4.29
N GLU A 402 3.28 -34.43 4.45
CA GLU A 402 2.73 -35.32 3.42
C GLU A 402 1.23 -35.50 3.61
N VAL A 403 0.48 -35.29 2.55
CA VAL A 403 -0.98 -35.43 2.55
C VAL A 403 -1.36 -36.86 2.21
N GLU A 404 -1.96 -37.53 3.19
CA GLU A 404 -2.54 -38.87 3.08
C GLU A 404 -3.55 -38.98 1.94
N ASP A 405 -3.71 -40.19 1.41
CA ASP A 405 -4.76 -40.49 0.45
C ASP A 405 -6.16 -40.33 1.06
N GLU A 406 -7.17 -40.15 0.20
CA GLU A 406 -8.54 -39.91 0.67
C GLU A 406 -9.11 -41.10 1.45
N GLU A 407 -8.78 -42.34 1.05
CA GLU A 407 -9.24 -43.55 1.74
C GLU A 407 -8.67 -43.65 3.16
N GLU A 408 -7.36 -43.43 3.29
CA GLU A 408 -6.66 -43.43 4.59
C GLU A 408 -7.18 -42.30 5.48
N TRP A 409 -7.37 -41.10 4.91
CA TRP A 409 -7.91 -39.98 5.67
C TRP A 409 -9.32 -40.27 6.20
N GLN A 410 -10.20 -40.86 5.39
CA GLN A 410 -11.56 -41.21 5.81
C GLN A 410 -11.57 -42.31 6.88
N ALA A 411 -10.68 -43.30 6.77
CA ALA A 411 -10.52 -44.35 7.78
C ALA A 411 -10.11 -43.76 9.14
N ASN A 412 -9.13 -42.85 9.13
CA ASN A 412 -8.58 -42.23 10.34
C ASN A 412 -9.42 -41.05 10.85
N ARG A 413 -10.40 -40.58 10.06
CA ARG A 413 -11.20 -39.38 10.37
C ARG A 413 -11.96 -39.49 11.68
N LYS A 414 -12.55 -40.66 11.95
CA LYS A 414 -13.38 -40.86 13.16
C LYS A 414 -12.53 -40.77 14.42
N GLU A 415 -11.38 -41.43 14.42
CA GLU A 415 -10.38 -41.39 15.49
C GLU A 415 -9.88 -39.96 15.73
N ARG A 416 -9.48 -39.24 14.67
CA ARG A 416 -9.03 -37.84 14.77
C ARG A 416 -10.08 -36.88 15.35
N LEU A 417 -11.36 -37.11 15.04
CA LEU A 417 -12.45 -36.33 15.62
C LEU A 417 -12.65 -36.64 17.12
N GLU A 418 -12.41 -37.87 17.53
CA GLU A 418 -12.47 -38.30 18.93
C GLU A 418 -11.29 -37.73 19.73
N ASP A 419 -10.06 -37.86 19.22
CA ASP A 419 -8.83 -37.28 19.80
C ASP A 419 -8.94 -35.76 19.99
N ARG A 420 -9.48 -35.07 18.99
CA ARG A 420 -9.65 -33.62 19.07
C ARG A 420 -10.68 -33.22 20.12
N LYS A 421 -11.82 -33.93 20.22
CA LYS A 421 -12.80 -33.71 21.28
C LYS A 421 -12.19 -33.95 22.66
N GLU A 422 -11.28 -34.91 22.79
CA GLU A 422 -10.55 -35.15 24.03
C GLU A 422 -9.55 -34.03 24.34
N ASN A 423 -8.77 -33.57 23.36
CA ASN A 423 -7.87 -32.42 23.53
C ASN A 423 -8.60 -31.11 23.85
N ASP A 424 -9.74 -30.84 23.20
CA ASP A 424 -10.56 -29.66 23.49
C ASP A 424 -11.15 -29.74 24.91
N ARG A 425 -11.63 -30.93 25.33
CA ARG A 425 -12.04 -31.18 26.72
C ARG A 425 -10.88 -30.92 27.67
N TYR A 426 -9.71 -31.52 27.45
CA TYR A 426 -8.54 -31.36 28.30
C TYR A 426 -8.08 -29.89 28.42
N THR A 427 -8.04 -29.17 27.30
CA THR A 427 -7.67 -27.74 27.27
C THR A 427 -8.68 -26.88 28.01
N SER A 428 -9.98 -27.17 27.86
CA SER A 428 -11.04 -26.48 28.63
C SER A 428 -10.97 -26.77 30.14
N TYR A 429 -10.61 -27.99 30.53
CA TYR A 429 -10.37 -28.38 31.92
C TYR A 429 -9.17 -27.65 32.53
N ARG A 430 -8.10 -27.44 31.75
CA ARG A 430 -6.91 -26.70 32.20
C ARG A 430 -7.13 -25.19 32.24
N GLY A 431 -7.89 -24.64 31.28
CA GLY A 431 -8.33 -23.24 31.29
C GLY A 431 -9.32 -22.91 32.41
N GLY A 432 -10.07 -23.89 32.90
CA GLY A 432 -10.95 -23.77 34.07
C GLY A 432 -10.24 -23.87 35.44
N ARG A 433 -8.94 -24.18 35.46
CA ARG A 433 -8.11 -24.26 36.67
C ARG A 433 -7.17 -23.06 36.88
N ASN A 434 -7.30 -22.00 36.07
CA ASN A 434 -6.75 -20.71 36.46
C ASN A 434 -7.70 -20.04 37.45
N GLU A 435 -7.15 -19.71 38.61
CA GLU A 435 -7.77 -19.20 39.81
C GLU A 435 -8.87 -18.15 39.55
N GLY A 436 -9.97 -18.30 40.29
CA GLY A 436 -11.12 -17.41 40.24
C GLY A 436 -10.79 -15.98 40.63
N GLY A 437 -10.42 -15.16 39.64
CA GLY A 437 -10.54 -13.70 39.69
C GLY A 437 -11.87 -13.26 39.07
N ARG A 438 -12.93 -13.24 39.87
CA ARG A 438 -14.28 -12.81 39.47
C ARG A 438 -14.29 -11.31 39.14
N TRP A 439 -13.92 -10.91 37.91
CA TRP A 439 -14.08 -9.53 37.44
C TRP A 439 -15.56 -9.25 37.12
N ARG A 440 -16.29 -8.87 38.18
CA ARG A 440 -17.66 -8.36 38.09
C ARG A 440 -17.59 -6.90 37.64
N SER A 441 -17.91 -6.65 36.37
CA SER A 441 -18.11 -5.30 35.84
C SER A 441 -19.21 -4.58 36.65
N LYS A 442 -18.82 -3.56 37.43
CA LYS A 442 -19.75 -2.58 38.01
C LYS A 442 -19.51 -1.23 37.35
N LYS A 443 -20.50 -0.81 36.57
CA LYS A 443 -20.71 0.55 36.11
C LYS A 443 -20.69 1.54 37.30
N GLY A 444 -19.94 2.63 37.12
CA GLY A 444 -20.25 4.00 37.52
C GLY A 444 -20.66 4.31 38.96
N SER A 445 -19.85 5.10 39.65
CA SER A 445 -20.32 6.34 40.29
C SER A 445 -19.15 7.26 40.59
N LYS A 446 -19.25 8.49 40.09
CA LYS A 446 -18.44 9.65 40.48
C LYS A 446 -18.57 9.89 42.00
N ARG A 447 -17.49 10.37 42.63
CA ARG A 447 -17.51 11.49 43.60
C ARG A 447 -16.09 11.93 43.93
N ASN A 448 -15.80 13.19 43.61
CA ASN A 448 -14.75 14.00 44.22
C ASN A 448 -14.99 14.12 45.73
N PHE A 449 -13.92 14.19 46.55
CA PHE A 449 -13.82 15.18 47.62
C PHE A 449 -12.36 15.39 48.06
N TYR A 450 -12.13 16.62 48.51
CA TYR A 450 -10.88 17.36 48.72
C TYR A 450 -10.17 17.06 50.07
N SER A 451 -8.84 17.25 50.08
CA SER A 451 -8.01 18.01 51.07
C SER A 451 -7.87 17.61 52.55
N LYS A 452 -6.58 17.58 52.99
CA LYS A 452 -5.99 17.92 54.32
C LYS A 452 -6.46 17.07 55.52
N ASP A 453 -5.68 16.75 56.55
CA ASP A 453 -4.63 17.50 57.23
C ASP A 453 -3.78 16.59 58.14
N MET A 454 -2.70 17.18 58.68
CA MET A 454 -1.68 16.67 59.60
C MET A 454 -2.10 15.84 60.84
N ARG A 455 -1.16 14.96 61.25
CA ARG A 455 -0.61 14.66 62.61
C ARG A 455 -0.18 13.18 62.62
N GLY A 456 0.97 12.72 63.11
CA GLY A 456 2.01 13.24 63.99
C GLY A 456 2.44 12.12 64.94
N ARG A 457 3.73 11.71 64.86
CA ARG A 457 4.63 11.17 65.90
C ARG A 457 4.38 9.85 66.66
N ASN A 458 5.54 9.22 66.91
CA ASN A 458 5.95 8.27 67.97
C ASN A 458 5.51 6.81 67.76
N ASP A 459 6.37 5.79 67.82
CA ASP A 459 7.76 5.63 68.27
C ASP A 459 8.57 4.76 67.31
#